data_AF-A0A6G1SLA8-F1
#
_entry.id   AF-A0A6G1SLA8-F1
#
_cell.length_a   1.000
_cell.length_b   1.000
_cell.length_c   1.000
_cell.angle_alpha   90.00
_cell.angle_beta   90.00
_cell.angle_gamma   90.00
#
_symmetry.space_group_name_H-M   'P 1'
#
loop_
_entity.id
_entity.type
_entity.pdbx_description
1 polymer ?
#
loop_
_entity_poly.entity_id
_entity_poly.type
_entity_poly.pdbx_seq_one_letter_code
_entity_poly.pdbx_strand_id
1 'polypeptide(L)'
;MSFVLQRAAFDPLVVSWVGTALAVTYAAYLTYTTSKRSSAGSSGGGGQINPGVKKDSPKVVDSFDVEDLGNKAVFCRCWRSKKFPYCDGAHGKHNEATGDNVGPLIIQDSKGPK
;
A
#
# COMPACT_ATOMS: atom_id res chain seq x y z
N MET A 1 43.14 -36.88 39.63
CA MET A 1 43.10 -36.45 38.21
C MET A 1 41.77 -35.73 37.96
N SER A 2 41.56 -34.54 38.56
CA SER A 2 40.27 -33.83 38.47
C SER A 2 40.37 -32.31 38.31
N PHE A 3 41.53 -31.77 37.93
CA PHE A 3 41.74 -30.31 37.80
C PHE A 3 41.96 -29.81 36.37
N VAL A 4 41.98 -30.69 35.36
CA VAL A 4 42.25 -30.30 33.96
C VAL A 4 40.96 -29.97 33.18
N LEU A 5 39.78 -30.41 33.67
CA LEU A 5 38.51 -30.20 32.96
C LEU A 5 37.74 -28.92 33.36
N GLN A 6 38.23 -28.11 34.31
CA GLN A 6 37.50 -26.91 34.79
C GLN A 6 38.05 -25.58 34.23
N ARG A 7 39.14 -25.57 33.44
CA ARG A 7 39.75 -24.33 32.90
C ARG A 7 39.48 -24.06 31.41
N ALA A 8 38.82 -24.98 30.71
CA ALA A 8 38.46 -24.77 29.29
C ALA A 8 37.27 -23.80 29.10
N ALA A 9 36.48 -23.57 30.15
CA ALA A 9 35.26 -22.76 30.09
C ALA A 9 35.50 -21.23 30.20
N PHE A 10 36.73 -20.80 30.48
CA PHE A 10 37.07 -19.38 30.72
C PHE A 10 38.34 -18.95 29.98
N ASP A 11 38.62 -19.54 28.82
CA ASP A 11 39.64 -18.97 27.95
C ASP A 11 39.08 -17.68 27.32
N PRO A 12 39.69 -16.50 27.55
CA PRO A 12 39.18 -15.23 27.05
C PRO A 12 39.07 -15.18 25.52
N LEU A 13 39.83 -16.02 24.80
CA LEU A 13 39.69 -16.16 23.35
C LEU A 13 38.42 -16.93 22.99
N VAL A 14 38.08 -18.00 23.72
CA VAL A 14 36.86 -18.80 23.46
C VAL A 14 35.60 -17.97 23.70
N VAL A 15 35.56 -17.17 24.77
CA VAL A 15 34.43 -16.26 25.05
C VAL A 15 34.30 -15.19 23.97
N SER A 16 35.42 -14.69 23.43
CA SER A 16 35.43 -13.74 22.31
C SER A 16 34.84 -14.35 21.03
N TRP A 17 35.24 -15.57 20.66
CA TRP A 17 34.72 -16.26 19.46
C TRP A 17 33.24 -16.66 19.58
N VAL A 18 32.78 -17.07 20.77
CA VAL A 18 31.36 -17.38 21.00
C VAL A 18 30.52 -16.10 20.93
N GLY A 19 31.00 -15.00 21.53
CA GLY A 19 30.31 -13.71 21.48
C GLY A 19 30.21 -13.15 20.05
N THR A 20 31.28 -13.24 19.26
CA THR A 20 31.26 -12.79 17.86
C THR A 20 30.36 -13.65 16.99
N ALA A 21 30.36 -14.98 17.15
CA ALA A 21 29.48 -15.88 16.43
C ALA A 21 27.99 -15.58 16.72
N LEU A 22 27.63 -15.35 17.98
CA LEU A 22 26.26 -14.98 18.36
C LEU A 22 25.86 -13.61 17.80
N ALA A 23 26.74 -12.62 17.83
CA ALA A 23 26.47 -11.30 17.27
C ALA A 23 26.26 -11.34 15.75
N VAL A 24 27.11 -12.08 15.02
CA VAL A 24 27.01 -12.23 13.56
C VAL A 24 25.74 -12.99 13.17
N THR A 25 25.44 -14.09 13.85
CA THR A 25 24.21 -14.86 13.59
C THR A 25 22.94 -14.05 13.92
N TYR A 26 22.94 -13.27 15.00
CA TYR A 26 21.83 -12.39 15.35
C TYR A 26 21.65 -11.24 14.34
N ALA A 27 22.74 -10.63 13.87
CA ALA A 27 22.69 -9.60 12.83
C ALA A 27 22.19 -10.17 11.48
N ALA A 28 22.63 -11.37 11.10
CA ALA A 28 22.12 -12.09 9.92
C ALA A 28 20.62 -12.41 10.05
N TYR A 29 20.17 -12.81 11.25
CA TYR A 29 18.75 -13.06 11.51
C TYR A 29 17.91 -11.78 11.43
N LEU A 30 18.37 -10.68 12.02
CA LEU A 30 17.68 -9.38 11.93
C LEU A 30 17.58 -8.89 10.48
N THR A 31 18.68 -8.95 9.72
CA THR A 31 18.67 -8.55 8.30
C THR A 31 17.80 -9.47 7.43
N TYR A 32 17.75 -10.77 7.72
CA TYR A 32 16.84 -11.69 7.05
C TYR A 32 15.36 -11.38 7.35
N THR A 33 15.02 -11.13 8.62
CA THR A 33 13.63 -10.84 9.01
C THR A 33 13.14 -9.47 8.52
N THR A 34 14.00 -8.45 8.43
CA THR A 34 13.65 -7.17 7.81
C THR A 34 13.47 -7.32 6.30
N SER A 35 14.36 -8.06 5.62
CA SER A 35 14.28 -8.29 4.17
C SER A 35 13.03 -9.08 3.77
N LYS A 36 12.61 -10.06 4.58
CA LYS A 36 11.36 -10.81 4.33
C LYS A 36 10.10 -9.98 4.60
N ARG A 37 10.17 -8.97 5.45
CA ARG A 37 9.05 -8.03 5.68
C ARG A 37 8.85 -7.07 4.51
N SER A 38 9.93 -6.67 3.84
CA SER A 38 9.85 -5.83 2.63
C SER A 38 9.21 -6.55 1.44
N SER A 39 9.15 -7.88 1.46
CA SER A 39 8.50 -8.72 0.43
C SER A 39 7.12 -9.26 0.83
N ALA A 40 6.69 -9.01 2.08
CA ALA A 40 5.38 -9.44 2.61
C ALA A 40 4.30 -8.34 2.49
N GLY A 41 4.47 -7.40 1.57
CA GLY A 41 3.51 -6.33 1.30
C GLY A 41 2.98 -6.39 -0.12
N SER A 42 2.12 -7.37 -0.44
CA SER A 42 0.98 -7.23 -1.36
C SER A 42 0.34 -8.59 -1.65
N SER A 43 -0.41 -9.12 -0.69
CA SER A 43 -1.44 -10.12 -0.99
C SER A 43 -2.74 -9.38 -1.27
N GLY A 44 -2.88 -8.83 -2.47
CA GLY A 44 -4.11 -8.14 -2.88
C GLY A 44 -4.14 -7.84 -4.37
N GLY A 45 -4.75 -8.75 -5.15
CA GLY A 45 -5.27 -8.54 -6.51
C GLY A 45 -4.60 -7.43 -7.33
N GLY A 46 -3.33 -7.62 -7.71
CA GLY A 46 -2.52 -6.61 -8.39
C GLY A 46 -3.05 -6.29 -9.79
N GLY A 47 -3.89 -5.26 -9.90
CA GLY A 47 -4.41 -4.74 -11.17
C GLY A 47 -5.87 -4.29 -11.15
N GLN A 48 -6.64 -4.63 -10.12
CA GLN A 48 -8.03 -4.18 -10.04
C GLN A 48 -8.13 -2.68 -9.69
N ILE A 49 -8.62 -1.88 -10.63
CA ILE A 49 -8.84 -0.44 -10.43
C ILE A 49 -10.02 -0.20 -9.47
N ASN A 50 -11.11 -0.93 -9.64
CA ASN A 50 -12.32 -0.82 -8.81
C ASN A 50 -12.23 -1.75 -7.58
N PRO A 51 -12.14 -1.24 -6.35
CA PRO A 51 -12.04 -2.07 -5.14
C PRO A 51 -13.39 -2.59 -4.65
N GLY A 52 -14.52 -1.94 -4.96
CA GLY A 52 -15.79 -2.31 -4.33
C GLY A 52 -17.09 -1.69 -4.88
N VAL A 53 -17.04 -0.88 -5.94
CA VAL A 53 -18.24 -0.28 -6.54
C VAL A 53 -18.96 -1.32 -7.41
N LYS A 54 -20.25 -1.59 -7.14
CA LYS A 54 -21.16 -2.38 -8.00
C LYS A 54 -20.52 -3.69 -8.52
N LYS A 55 -19.95 -4.50 -7.62
CA LYS A 55 -19.21 -5.74 -7.96
C LYS A 55 -20.08 -6.89 -8.46
N ASP A 56 -21.38 -6.77 -8.25
CA ASP A 56 -22.42 -7.62 -8.81
C ASP A 56 -22.56 -7.47 -10.33
N SER A 57 -22.19 -6.31 -10.89
CA SER A 57 -22.25 -6.07 -12.33
C SER A 57 -20.95 -6.48 -13.03
N PRO A 58 -21.00 -7.22 -14.16
CA PRO A 58 -19.82 -7.53 -14.97
C PRO A 58 -19.20 -6.29 -15.62
N LYS A 59 -20.00 -5.22 -15.82
CA LYS A 59 -19.55 -3.94 -16.38
C LYS A 59 -20.34 -2.79 -15.78
N VAL A 60 -19.66 -1.95 -15.02
CA VAL A 60 -20.26 -0.76 -14.41
C VAL A 60 -20.24 0.39 -15.41
N VAL A 61 -21.43 0.88 -15.77
CA VAL A 61 -21.66 2.03 -16.64
C VAL A 61 -22.66 2.95 -15.95
N ASP A 62 -22.41 4.25 -16.00
CA ASP A 62 -23.34 5.29 -15.57
C ASP A 62 -23.58 6.22 -16.76
N SER A 63 -24.85 6.45 -17.09
CA SER A 63 -25.30 7.28 -18.21
C SER A 63 -26.10 8.45 -17.67
N PHE A 64 -25.81 9.64 -18.20
CA PHE A 64 -26.48 10.87 -17.82
C PHE A 64 -26.79 11.67 -19.08
N ASP A 65 -27.99 12.24 -19.12
CA ASP A 65 -28.36 13.18 -20.16
C ASP A 65 -27.76 14.55 -19.84
N VAL A 66 -27.13 15.18 -20.82
CA VAL A 66 -26.40 16.43 -20.63
C VAL A 66 -27.32 17.58 -20.19
N GLU A 67 -28.60 17.50 -20.55
CA GLU A 67 -29.62 18.50 -20.22
C GLU A 67 -30.03 18.44 -18.73
N ASP A 68 -29.92 17.27 -18.10
CA ASP A 68 -30.20 17.06 -16.67
C ASP A 68 -28.99 17.39 -15.79
N LEU A 69 -27.81 17.51 -16.39
CA LEU A 69 -26.63 17.99 -15.70
C LEU A 69 -26.79 19.50 -15.51
N GLY A 70 -26.93 19.94 -14.26
CA GLY A 70 -26.90 21.37 -13.92
C GLY A 70 -25.59 22.03 -14.37
N ASN A 71 -25.41 23.32 -14.06
CA ASN A 71 -24.30 24.16 -14.56
C ASN A 71 -22.88 23.54 -14.43
N LYS A 72 -22.68 22.64 -13.46
CA LYS A 72 -21.43 21.92 -13.27
C LYS A 72 -21.67 20.54 -12.69
N ALA A 73 -21.17 19.51 -13.36
CA ALA A 73 -21.11 18.14 -12.88
C ALA A 73 -19.65 17.66 -12.79
N VAL A 74 -19.35 16.89 -11.75
CA VAL A 74 -18.00 16.36 -11.51
C VAL A 74 -18.08 14.86 -11.25
N PHE A 75 -17.49 14.06 -12.15
CA PHE A 75 -17.55 12.60 -12.14
C PHE A 75 -16.24 11.96 -11.69
N CYS A 76 -16.36 10.86 -10.94
CA CYS A 76 -15.24 10.09 -10.43
C CYS A 76 -14.62 9.24 -11.54
N ARG A 77 -13.29 9.20 -11.60
CA ARG A 77 -12.52 8.27 -12.43
C ARG A 77 -11.58 7.36 -11.65
N CYS A 78 -11.44 7.59 -10.34
CA CYS A 78 -10.51 6.83 -9.49
C CYS A 78 -11.15 5.62 -8.80
N TRP A 79 -12.47 5.43 -8.89
CA TRP A 79 -13.20 4.34 -8.20
C TRP A 79 -13.08 4.33 -6.66
N ARG A 80 -12.64 5.44 -6.05
CA ARG A 80 -12.53 5.58 -4.58
C ARG A 80 -13.64 6.43 -3.96
N SER A 81 -14.50 7.04 -4.79
CA SER A 81 -15.53 7.93 -4.28
C SER A 81 -16.63 7.18 -3.53
N LYS A 82 -17.04 7.73 -2.39
CA LYS A 82 -18.23 7.24 -1.65
C LYS A 82 -19.54 7.67 -2.31
N LYS A 83 -19.49 8.67 -3.19
CA LYS A 83 -20.64 9.21 -3.94
C LYS A 83 -20.59 8.82 -5.42
N PHE A 84 -19.91 7.71 -5.74
CA PHE A 84 -19.80 7.22 -7.12
C PHE A 84 -21.19 7.14 -7.77
N PRO A 85 -21.40 7.70 -8.97
CA PRO A 85 -20.39 8.11 -9.97
C PRO A 85 -19.85 9.53 -9.84
N TYR A 86 -20.30 10.32 -8.86
CA TYR A 86 -19.80 11.68 -8.65
C TYR A 86 -18.45 11.69 -7.92
N CYS A 87 -17.65 12.73 -8.12
CA CYS A 87 -16.41 12.93 -7.39
C CYS A 87 -16.67 13.60 -6.04
N ASP A 88 -16.07 13.05 -4.98
CA ASP A 88 -16.08 13.58 -3.61
C ASP A 88 -14.67 13.97 -3.13
N GLY A 89 -13.68 14.02 -4.03
CA GLY A 89 -12.29 14.35 -3.70
C GLY A 89 -11.43 13.17 -3.22
N ALA A 90 -11.98 11.94 -3.13
CA ALA A 90 -11.21 10.78 -2.67
C ALA A 90 -9.95 10.44 -3.51
N HIS A 91 -9.88 10.93 -4.75
CA HIS A 91 -8.69 10.77 -5.61
C HIS A 91 -7.43 11.41 -5.00
N GLY A 92 -7.54 12.50 -4.22
CA GLY A 92 -6.37 13.13 -3.59
C GLY A 92 -5.66 12.17 -2.62
N LYS A 93 -6.42 11.56 -1.70
CA LYS A 93 -5.88 10.54 -0.76
C LYS A 93 -5.30 9.33 -1.48
N HIS A 94 -5.95 8.91 -2.57
CA HIS A 94 -5.46 7.79 -3.39
C HIS A 94 -4.12 8.13 -4.05
N ASN A 95 -4.01 9.31 -4.67
CA ASN A 95 -2.77 9.79 -5.29
C ASN A 95 -1.64 9.90 -4.26
N GLU A 96 -1.90 10.50 -3.10
CA GLU A 96 -0.92 10.62 -2.01
C GLU A 96 -0.41 9.25 -1.54
N ALA A 97 -1.31 8.27 -1.37
CA ALA A 97 -0.95 6.95 -0.86
C ALA A 97 -0.25 6.04 -1.89
N THR A 98 -0.48 6.27 -3.18
CA THR A 98 -0.01 5.37 -4.26
C THR A 98 1.03 5.98 -5.20
N GLY A 99 1.23 7.30 -5.15
CA GLY A 99 2.01 8.04 -6.13
C GLY A 99 1.31 8.23 -7.49
N ASP A 100 0.01 7.96 -7.55
CA ASP A 100 -0.83 8.11 -8.76
C ASP A 100 -1.17 9.60 -9.02
N ASN A 101 -1.72 9.90 -10.20
CA ASN A 101 -2.03 11.25 -10.66
C ASN A 101 -3.45 11.38 -11.26
N VAL A 102 -4.38 10.52 -10.86
CA VAL A 102 -5.75 10.54 -11.37
C VAL A 102 -6.56 11.75 -10.86
N GLY A 103 -7.54 12.17 -11.66
CA GLY A 103 -8.45 13.26 -11.33
C GLY A 103 -9.85 13.05 -11.92
N PRO A 104 -10.84 13.86 -11.51
CA PRO A 104 -12.21 13.73 -11.98
C PRO A 104 -12.38 14.14 -13.45
N LEU A 105 -13.54 13.80 -14.01
CA LEU A 105 -14.06 14.42 -15.24
C LEU A 105 -15.01 15.55 -14.83
N ILE A 106 -14.83 16.75 -15.39
CA ILE A 106 -15.67 17.90 -15.11
C ILE A 106 -16.44 18.27 -16.37
N ILE A 107 -17.76 18.33 -16.28
CA ILE A 107 -18.65 18.80 -17.33
C ILE A 107 -19.23 20.13 -16.84
N GLN A 108 -19.07 21.20 -17.62
CA GLN A 108 -19.59 22.53 -17.33
C GLN A 108 -20.36 23.03 -18.54
N ASP A 109 -21.50 23.70 -18.32
CA ASP A 109 -22.13 24.44 -19.40
C ASP A 109 -21.28 25.67 -19.72
N SER A 110 -20.88 25.78 -20.99
CA SER A 110 -20.14 26.92 -21.53
C SER A 110 -20.98 28.20 -21.60
N LYS A 111 -22.31 28.07 -21.55
CA LYS A 111 -23.21 29.20 -21.40
C LYS A 111 -23.29 29.48 -19.90
N GLY A 112 -22.71 30.60 -19.48
CA GLY A 112 -22.84 31.09 -18.11
C GLY A 112 -24.31 31.16 -17.65
N PRO A 113 -24.56 31.35 -16.34
CA PRO A 113 -25.89 31.19 -15.75
C PRO A 113 -26.95 31.94 -16.55
N LYS A 114 -27.97 31.20 -17.02
CA LYS A 114 -29.20 31.79 -17.54
C LYS A 114 -30.00 32.45 -16.42
#